data_AF-A0A2X3JFG0-F1
#
_entry.id   AF-A0A2X3JFG0-F1
#
_cell.length_a   1.000
_cell.length_b   1.000
_cell.length_c   1.000
_cell.angle_alpha   90.00
_cell.angle_beta   90.00
_cell.angle_gamma   90.00
#
_symmetry.space_group_name_H-M   'P 1'
#
loop_
_entity.id
_entity.type
_entity.pdbx_description
1 polymer ?
#
loop_
_entity_poly.entity_id
_entity_poly.type
_entity_poly.pdbx_seq_one_letter_code
_entity_poly.pdbx_strand_id
1 'polypeptide(L)'
;MPKEVISSLPEGQSTITVAITDTAGNTGTTTHDITVSSTPPNVAFNAISQDNVLNAIEATQPLTLSGTSNLPDGSTVTVTLNSINYTAQVQGGVWQVQVSCQRRG
;
A
#
# COMPACT_ATOMS: atom_id res chain seq x y z
N MET A 1 20.11 12.45 25.67
CA MET A 1 20.34 11.78 24.37
C MET A 1 19.00 11.35 23.80
N PRO A 2 18.59 11.72 22.57
CA PRO A 2 17.20 11.67 22.09
C PRO A 2 16.72 10.28 21.61
N LYS A 3 17.54 9.24 21.75
CA LYS A 3 17.29 7.93 21.13
C LYS A 3 16.10 7.15 21.71
N GLU A 4 15.73 7.41 22.97
CA GLU A 4 14.61 6.71 23.62
C GLU A 4 13.23 7.27 23.20
N VAL A 5 13.17 8.55 22.81
CA VAL A 5 11.89 9.23 22.49
C VAL A 5 11.29 8.74 21.17
N ILE A 6 12.13 8.35 20.21
CA ILE A 6 11.67 7.98 18.86
C ILE A 6 10.99 6.60 18.85
N SER A 7 11.47 5.67 19.68
CA SER A 7 10.95 4.30 19.77
C SER A 7 9.66 4.15 20.60
N SER A 8 9.23 5.19 21.32
CA SER A 8 8.02 5.18 22.16
C SER A 8 6.89 6.05 21.62
N LEU A 9 6.96 6.48 20.35
CA LEU A 9 5.93 7.31 19.77
C LEU A 9 4.62 6.52 19.60
N PRO A 10 3.47 7.07 20.02
CA PRO A 10 2.18 6.41 19.82
C PRO A 10 1.82 6.39 18.33
N GLU A 11 1.01 5.40 17.94
CA GLU A 11 0.36 5.36 16.64
C GLU A 11 -0.44 6.65 16.38
N GLY A 12 -0.47 7.10 15.13
CA GLY A 12 -1.13 8.33 14.72
C GLY A 12 -0.22 9.55 14.74
N GLN A 13 -0.82 10.74 14.89
CA GLN A 13 -0.10 12.01 14.77
C GLN A 13 0.72 12.29 16.03
N SER A 14 2.00 12.64 15.85
CA SER A 14 2.89 13.12 16.90
C SER A 14 3.58 14.41 16.46
N THR A 15 3.66 15.40 17.35
CA THR A 15 4.39 16.65 17.10
C THR A 15 5.71 16.63 17.86
N ILE A 16 6.82 16.75 17.13
CA ILE A 16 8.15 16.88 17.71
C ILE A 16 8.45 18.38 17.87
N THR A 17 8.72 18.81 19.10
CA THR A 17 9.11 20.19 19.41
C THR A 17 10.57 20.24 19.82
N VAL A 18 11.36 21.09 19.18
CA VAL A 18 12.76 21.37 19.50
C VAL A 18 12.87 22.81 19.97
N ALA A 19 13.49 23.03 21.13
CA ALA A 19 13.81 24.35 21.67
C ALA A 19 15.31 24.47 21.90
N ILE A 20 15.91 25.56 21.41
CA ILE A 20 17.31 25.91 21.61
C ILE A 20 17.34 27.17 22.47
N THR A 21 18.09 27.16 23.56
CA THR A 21 18.34 28.35 24.38
C THR A 21 19.83 28.67 24.34
N ASP A 22 20.19 29.90 24.00
CA ASP A 22 21.60 30.32 24.04
C ASP A 22 22.04 30.69 25.47
N THR A 23 23.34 30.93 25.67
CA THR A 23 23.90 31.31 26.98
C THR A 23 23.43 32.67 27.49
N ALA A 24 22.90 33.52 26.61
CA ALA A 24 22.31 34.81 26.96
C ALA A 24 20.82 34.70 27.35
N GLY A 25 20.21 33.52 27.19
CA GLY A 25 18.82 33.24 27.53
C GLY A 25 17.84 33.40 26.36
N ASN A 26 18.30 33.65 25.13
CA ASN A 26 17.42 33.73 23.97
C ASN A 26 16.97 32.32 23.57
N THR A 27 15.67 32.14 23.34
CA THR A 27 15.10 30.85 22.93
C THR A 27 14.60 30.90 21.49
N GLY A 28 14.87 29.84 20.74
CA GLY A 28 14.28 29.58 19.43
C GLY A 28 13.62 28.21 19.42
N THR A 29 12.41 28.12 18.87
CA THR A 29 11.64 26.87 18.80
C THR A 29 11.33 26.49 17.36
N THR A 30 11.29 25.19 17.08
CA THR A 30 10.81 24.63 15.82
C THR A 30 10.00 23.37 16.08
N THR A 31 8.98 23.12 15.27
CA THR A 31 8.10 21.96 15.38
C THR A 31 8.05 21.19 14.07
N HIS A 32 7.91 19.87 14.16
CA HIS A 32 7.70 19.00 13.02
C HIS A 32 6.64 17.95 13.35
N ASP A 33 5.63 17.84 12.48
CA ASP A 33 4.58 16.83 12.62
C ASP A 33 4.99 15.56 11.89
N ILE A 34 4.75 14.42 12.53
CA ILE A 34 4.96 13.09 11.98
C ILE A 34 3.71 12.23 12.21
N THR A 35 3.55 11.21 11.38
CA THR A 35 2.53 10.18 11.55
C THR A 35 3.21 8.83 11.69
N VAL A 36 2.95 8.14 12.79
CA VAL A 36 3.41 6.76 13.02
C VAL A 36 2.28 5.81 12.61
N SER A 37 2.60 4.84 11.76
CA SER A 37 1.69 3.75 11.38
C SER A 37 2.44 2.43 11.37
N SER A 38 2.00 1.47 12.20
CA SER A 38 2.47 0.08 12.19
C SER A 38 1.53 -0.87 11.46
N THR A 39 0.53 -0.35 10.73
CA THR A 39 -0.42 -1.19 9.99
C THR A 39 0.34 -1.98 8.91
N PRO A 40 0.32 -3.33 8.94
CA PRO A 40 1.02 -4.12 7.94
C PRO A 40 0.33 -4.00 6.58
N PRO A 41 1.08 -4.10 5.46
CA PRO A 41 0.49 -4.23 4.13
C PRO A 41 -0.47 -5.42 4.04
N ASN A 42 -1.61 -5.20 3.40
CA ASN A 42 -2.62 -6.22 3.12
C ASN A 42 -3.09 -6.09 1.67
N VAL A 43 -3.21 -7.24 1.00
CA VAL A 43 -3.75 -7.39 -0.35
C VAL A 43 -4.61 -8.65 -0.35
N ALA A 44 -5.86 -8.53 -0.77
CA ALA A 44 -6.81 -9.64 -0.86
C ALA A 44 -7.32 -9.80 -2.29
N PHE A 45 -7.74 -11.01 -2.66
CA PHE A 45 -8.38 -11.33 -3.93
C PHE A 45 -9.89 -11.49 -3.76
N ASN A 46 -10.64 -10.98 -4.73
CA ASN A 46 -12.04 -11.38 -4.94
C ASN A 46 -12.09 -12.74 -5.63
N ALA A 47 -13.29 -13.32 -5.72
CA ALA A 47 -13.51 -14.55 -6.49
C ALA A 47 -12.99 -14.39 -7.93
N ILE A 48 -12.30 -15.41 -8.41
CA ILE A 48 -11.91 -15.53 -9.82
C ILE A 48 -13.12 -16.07 -10.57
N SER A 49 -13.45 -15.55 -11.76
CA SER A 49 -14.69 -15.93 -12.47
C SER A 49 -15.96 -15.75 -11.61
N GLN A 50 -17.06 -16.42 -11.94
CA GLN A 50 -18.33 -16.34 -11.20
C GLN A 50 -18.43 -17.35 -10.04
N ASP A 51 -17.66 -18.43 -10.08
CA ASP A 51 -17.75 -19.54 -9.13
C ASP A 51 -16.43 -19.80 -8.39
N ASN A 52 -15.46 -18.89 -8.51
CA ASN A 52 -14.12 -19.04 -7.94
C ASN A 52 -13.32 -20.22 -8.53
N VAL A 53 -13.69 -20.68 -9.72
CA VAL A 53 -13.01 -21.74 -10.45
C VAL A 53 -12.72 -21.24 -11.86
N LEU A 54 -11.44 -21.26 -12.26
CA LEU A 54 -11.09 -20.98 -13.65
C LEU A 54 -11.21 -22.25 -14.48
N ASN A 55 -12.16 -22.29 -15.41
CA ASN A 55 -12.32 -23.40 -16.35
C ASN A 55 -11.65 -23.14 -17.71
N ALA A 56 -11.62 -24.17 -18.56
CA ALA A 56 -10.96 -24.11 -19.87
C ALA A 56 -11.59 -23.07 -20.83
N ILE A 57 -12.90 -22.82 -20.72
CA ILE A 57 -13.58 -21.83 -21.57
C ILE A 57 -13.21 -20.42 -21.10
N GLU A 58 -13.30 -20.17 -19.80
CA GLU A 58 -12.96 -18.88 -19.20
C GLU A 58 -11.50 -18.51 -19.40
N ALA A 59 -10.58 -19.49 -19.36
CA ALA A 59 -9.16 -19.27 -19.62
C ALA A 59 -8.86 -18.80 -21.06
N THR A 60 -9.81 -18.95 -22.00
CA THR A 60 -9.67 -18.48 -23.38
C THR A 60 -10.28 -17.10 -23.63
N GLN A 61 -10.94 -16.53 -22.62
CA GLN A 61 -11.55 -15.20 -22.69
C GLN A 61 -10.75 -14.17 -21.87
N PRO A 62 -10.96 -12.87 -22.08
CA PRO A 62 -10.45 -11.85 -21.16
C PRO A 62 -10.95 -12.12 -19.74
N LEU A 63 -10.02 -12.27 -18.79
CA LEU A 63 -10.31 -12.52 -17.39
C LEU A 63 -10.03 -11.26 -16.57
N THR A 64 -11.02 -10.82 -15.79
CA THR A 64 -10.83 -9.72 -14.83
C THR A 64 -10.46 -10.31 -13.48
N LEU A 65 -9.28 -9.95 -12.96
CA LEU A 65 -8.87 -10.24 -11.60
C LEU A 65 -9.03 -8.95 -10.78
N SER A 66 -9.51 -9.07 -9.55
CA SER A 66 -9.75 -7.92 -8.69
C SER A 66 -9.60 -8.26 -7.21
N GLY A 67 -9.54 -7.23 -6.39
CA GLY A 67 -9.47 -7.39 -4.95
C GLY A 67 -9.31 -6.06 -4.22
N THR A 68 -8.91 -6.13 -2.96
CA THR A 68 -8.72 -4.96 -2.10
C THR A 68 -7.29 -4.86 -1.58
N SER A 69 -6.90 -3.66 -1.17
CA SER A 69 -5.64 -3.39 -0.49
C SER A 69 -5.78 -2.22 0.49
N ASN A 70 -5.01 -2.24 1.57
CA ASN A 70 -4.86 -1.09 2.48
C ASN A 70 -3.67 -0.19 2.12
N LEU A 71 -3.01 -0.45 1.00
CA LEU A 71 -1.92 0.38 0.51
C LEU A 71 -2.45 1.70 -0.05
N PRO A 72 -1.64 2.78 -0.01
CA PRO A 72 -2.04 4.06 -0.59
C PRO A 72 -2.39 3.96 -2.07
N ASP A 73 -3.28 4.84 -2.53
CA ASP A 73 -3.59 4.95 -3.95
C ASP A 73 -2.31 5.19 -4.79
N GLY A 74 -2.24 4.54 -5.96
CA GLY A 74 -1.04 4.52 -6.79
C GLY A 74 0.02 3.49 -6.35
N SER A 75 -0.28 2.66 -5.34
CA SER A 75 0.54 1.47 -5.05
C SER A 75 0.32 0.39 -6.10
N THR A 76 1.40 -0.26 -6.53
CA THR A 76 1.35 -1.29 -7.58
C THR A 76 1.06 -2.67 -7.00
N VAL A 77 0.02 -3.33 -7.51
CA VAL A 77 -0.27 -4.74 -7.27
C VAL A 77 0.20 -5.55 -8.48
N THR A 78 1.01 -6.57 -8.27
CA THR A 78 1.47 -7.50 -9.31
C THR A 78 0.81 -8.85 -9.12
N VAL A 79 0.10 -9.31 -10.14
CA VAL A 79 -0.48 -10.65 -10.21
C VAL A 79 0.32 -11.48 -11.21
N THR A 80 0.88 -12.59 -10.75
CA THR A 80 1.60 -13.52 -11.62
C THR A 80 0.71 -14.70 -11.97
N LEU A 81 0.42 -14.89 -13.26
CA LEU A 81 -0.36 -16.02 -13.78
C LEU A 81 0.45 -16.70 -14.88
N ASN A 82 0.70 -18.00 -14.75
CA ASN A 82 1.53 -18.77 -15.69
C ASN A 82 2.88 -18.11 -15.99
N SER A 83 3.54 -17.55 -14.98
CA SER A 83 4.80 -16.79 -15.07
C SER A 83 4.72 -15.47 -15.85
N ILE A 84 3.53 -15.00 -16.21
CA ILE A 84 3.30 -13.67 -16.79
C ILE A 84 2.85 -12.73 -15.69
N ASN A 85 3.46 -11.55 -15.62
CA ASN A 85 3.09 -10.51 -14.67
C ASN A 85 2.05 -9.57 -15.26
N TYR A 86 0.99 -9.34 -14.50
CA TYR A 86 -0.06 -8.38 -14.77
C TYR A 86 -0.10 -7.37 -13.63
N THR A 87 -0.07 -6.08 -13.95
CA THR A 87 0.04 -5.02 -12.93
C THR A 87 -1.20 -4.13 -12.90
N ALA A 88 -1.61 -3.74 -11.71
CA ALA A 88 -2.65 -2.74 -11.47
C ALA A 88 -2.20 -1.72 -10.42
N GLN A 89 -2.87 -0.58 -10.37
CA GLN A 89 -2.72 0.40 -9.30
C GLN A 89 -3.90 0.31 -8.33
N VAL A 90 -3.62 0.51 -7.04
CA VAL A 90 -4.67 0.69 -6.03
C VAL A 90 -5.35 2.05 -6.26
N GLN A 91 -6.67 2.06 -6.25
CA GLN A 91 -7.51 3.26 -6.24
C GLN A 91 -8.68 3.05 -5.28
N GLY A 92 -8.82 3.93 -4.29
CA GLY A 92 -9.87 3.81 -3.26
C GLY A 92 -9.81 2.49 -2.50
N GLY A 93 -8.63 1.91 -2.31
CA GLY A 93 -8.44 0.60 -1.66
C GLY A 93 -8.83 -0.62 -2.51
N VAL A 94 -9.10 -0.44 -3.80
CA VAL A 94 -9.44 -1.50 -4.74
C VAL A 94 -8.36 -1.60 -5.82
N TRP A 95 -8.10 -2.81 -6.31
CA TRP A 95 -7.27 -3.03 -7.49
C TRP A 95 -7.99 -3.95 -8.48
N GLN A 96 -7.72 -3.76 -9.77
CA GLN A 96 -8.28 -4.57 -10.85
C GLN A 96 -7.29 -4.68 -12.00
N VAL A 97 -7.10 -5.88 -12.54
CA VAL A 97 -6.27 -6.13 -13.71
C VAL A 97 -6.99 -7.01 -14.72
N GLN A 98 -6.83 -6.69 -16.00
CA GLN A 98 -7.31 -7.53 -17.08
C GLN A 98 -6.20 -8.46 -17.57
N VAL A 99 -6.46 -9.76 -17.51
CA VAL A 99 -5.63 -10.80 -18.10
C VAL A 99 -6.17 -11.06 -19.51
N SER A 100 -5.44 -10.58 -20.52
CA SER A 100 -5.79 -10.86 -21.91
C SER A 100 -5.50 -12.31 -22.26
N CYS A 101 -6.40 -12.97 -22.98
CA CYS A 101 -6.11 -14.27 -23.59
C CYS A 101 -5.04 -14.06 -24.67
N GLN A 102 -3.80 -14.47 -24.39
CA GLN A 102 -2.73 -14.38 -25.38
C GLN A 102 -3.02 -15.42 -26.48
N ARG A 103 -3.62 -14.99 -27.59
CA ARG A 103 -3.69 -15.81 -28.80
C ARG A 103 -2.28 -15.90 -29.38
N ARG A 104 -1.53 -16.96 -29.05
CA ARG A 104 -0.33 -17.30 -29.84
C ARG A 104 -0.81 -17.61 -31.26
N GLY A 105 -0.46 -16.73 -32.19
CA GLY A 105 -0.54 -17.01 -33.62
C GLY A 105 0.45 -18.08 -34.03
#